data_AF-A0A7S9LS16-F1
#
_entry.id   AF-A0A7S9LS16-F1
#
_cell.length_a   1.000
_cell.length_b   1.000
_cell.length_c   1.000
_cell.angle_alpha   90.00
_cell.angle_beta   90.00
_cell.angle_gamma   90.00
#
_symmetry.space_group_name_H-M   'P 1'
#
loop_
_entity.id
_entity.type
_entity.pdbx_description
1 polymer ?
#
loop_
_entity_poly.entity_id
_entity_poly.type
_entity_poly.pdbx_seq_one_letter_code
_entity_poly.pdbx_strand_id
1 'polypeptide(L)'
;MRLALTALLLPLAATAQEPADIVEAQVAGFIRPGFAMFTAEADALAAAPCNGMEVAYHDAFDAWMRVSHLRFGPTEEAERGHALAFWPDARGATPRTLSALIAAEDPAVDDPAAFAEISIAGRGFFALDWLLFDPERAAPVPGTYECRLAEAIADDIDRIAEELERAWLDETTMMRSAGAEGNFDYLVPEEAVRALYGALVIGLELTIDQRLARPLGTFERPRPRRAEAWRSARSARNVALSVAALADYAEPFLTAVEADTAASLQEDFARVQERLDALDDPAFAGVVTPQGRLRIEAIQSALREIEGTLATEVAPALGVSQSFNALDGD
;
A
#
# COMPACT_ATOMS: atom_id res chain seq x y z
N MET A 1 -41.04 -56.29 -20.92
CA MET A 1 -40.89 -54.88 -21.29
C MET A 1 -40.24 -54.15 -20.12
N ARG A 2 -38.95 -53.79 -20.24
CA ARG A 2 -38.19 -53.09 -19.20
C ARG A 2 -38.42 -51.58 -19.37
N LEU A 3 -38.98 -50.92 -18.35
CA LEU A 3 -39.07 -49.46 -18.30
C LEU A 3 -37.66 -48.88 -18.07
N ALA A 4 -37.20 -48.06 -19.01
CA ALA A 4 -35.99 -47.26 -18.86
C ALA A 4 -36.36 -45.97 -18.12
N LEU A 5 -35.76 -45.77 -16.94
CA LEU A 5 -35.87 -44.55 -16.16
C LEU A 5 -34.81 -43.56 -16.70
N THR A 6 -35.25 -42.52 -17.40
CA THR A 6 -34.36 -41.46 -17.89
C THR A 6 -34.16 -40.45 -16.76
N ALA A 7 -32.99 -40.46 -16.13
CA ALA A 7 -32.61 -39.44 -15.15
C ALA A 7 -32.26 -38.14 -15.88
N LEU A 8 -33.09 -37.10 -15.72
CA LEU A 8 -32.72 -35.74 -16.09
C LEU A 8 -31.66 -35.23 -15.09
N LEU A 9 -30.43 -35.08 -15.56
CA LEU A 9 -29.40 -34.29 -14.88
C LEU A 9 -29.72 -32.81 -15.14
N LEU A 10 -30.27 -32.12 -14.14
CA LEU A 10 -30.34 -30.66 -14.12
C LEU A 10 -28.92 -30.11 -13.88
N PRO A 11 -28.42 -29.18 -14.70
CA PRO A 11 -27.16 -28.51 -14.41
C PRO A 11 -27.34 -27.69 -13.12
N LEU A 12 -26.49 -27.92 -12.12
CA LEU A 12 -26.29 -26.92 -11.08
C LEU A 12 -25.68 -25.71 -11.77
N ALA A 13 -26.46 -24.63 -11.91
CA ALA A 13 -25.89 -23.33 -12.17
C ALA A 13 -25.06 -22.97 -10.94
N ALA A 14 -23.73 -23.01 -11.07
CA ALA A 14 -22.87 -22.26 -10.18
C ALA A 14 -23.30 -20.80 -10.34
N THR A 15 -23.86 -20.20 -9.29
CA THR A 15 -24.18 -18.78 -9.29
C THR A 15 -22.84 -18.06 -9.31
N ALA A 16 -22.47 -17.50 -10.45
CA ALA A 16 -21.38 -16.53 -10.51
C ALA A 16 -21.70 -15.45 -9.46
N GLN A 17 -20.75 -15.17 -8.57
CA GLN A 17 -20.94 -14.16 -7.54
C GLN A 17 -21.18 -12.81 -8.20
N GLU A 18 -22.16 -12.05 -7.71
CA GLU A 18 -22.50 -10.76 -8.30
C GLU A 18 -21.37 -9.75 -8.00
N PRO A 19 -21.01 -8.87 -8.95
CA PRO A 19 -20.00 -7.83 -8.73
C PRO A 19 -20.19 -7.02 -7.44
N ALA A 20 -21.46 -6.78 -7.06
CA ALA A 20 -21.83 -6.10 -5.83
C ALA A 20 -21.35 -6.82 -4.55
N ASP A 21 -21.30 -8.16 -4.53
CA ASP A 21 -20.83 -8.92 -3.37
C ASP A 21 -19.33 -8.77 -3.18
N ILE A 22 -18.56 -8.73 -4.28
CA ILE A 22 -17.11 -8.46 -4.25
C ILE A 22 -16.86 -7.06 -3.70
N VAL A 23 -17.57 -6.05 -4.22
CA VAL A 23 -17.48 -4.67 -3.74
C VAL A 23 -17.82 -4.59 -2.25
N GLU A 24 -18.92 -5.20 -1.81
CA GLU A 24 -19.31 -5.15 -0.39
C GLU A 24 -18.25 -5.81 0.50
N ALA A 25 -17.74 -6.98 0.12
CA ALA A 25 -16.68 -7.67 0.84
C ALA A 25 -15.41 -6.79 0.97
N GLN A 26 -15.02 -6.12 -0.12
CA GLN A 26 -13.87 -5.21 -0.11
C GLN A 26 -14.10 -4.00 0.79
N VAL A 27 -15.26 -3.35 0.67
CA VAL A 27 -15.55 -2.15 1.44
C VAL A 27 -15.66 -2.46 2.94
N ALA A 28 -16.38 -3.52 3.31
CA ALA A 28 -16.61 -3.89 4.70
C ALA A 28 -15.39 -4.55 5.36
N GLY A 29 -14.65 -5.38 4.63
CA GLY A 29 -13.52 -6.16 5.16
C GLY A 29 -12.18 -5.44 5.10
N PHE A 30 -11.99 -4.55 4.12
CA PHE A 30 -10.67 -3.97 3.84
C PHE A 30 -10.64 -2.46 3.94
N ILE A 31 -11.38 -1.77 3.06
CA ILE A 31 -11.21 -0.33 2.83
C ILE A 31 -11.60 0.46 4.09
N ARG A 32 -12.86 0.32 4.55
CA ARG A 32 -13.34 1.06 5.73
C ARG A 32 -12.56 0.78 7.00
N PRO A 33 -12.37 -0.50 7.43
CA PRO A 33 -11.57 -0.75 8.63
C PRO A 33 -10.10 -0.37 8.47
N GLY A 34 -9.56 -0.41 7.24
CA GLY A 34 -8.17 -0.04 6.95
C GLY A 34 -7.92 1.45 7.15
N PHE A 35 -8.76 2.30 6.58
CA PHE A 35 -8.62 3.75 6.78
C PHE A 35 -8.95 4.16 8.20
N ALA A 36 -9.96 3.57 8.84
CA ALA A 36 -10.24 3.83 10.26
C ALA A 36 -9.06 3.47 11.18
N MET A 37 -8.38 2.34 10.91
CA MET A 37 -7.16 1.97 11.64
C MET A 37 -6.03 2.97 11.37
N PHE A 38 -5.84 3.37 10.11
CA PHE A 38 -4.81 4.32 9.75
C PHE A 38 -5.03 5.69 10.43
N THR A 39 -6.25 6.22 10.43
CA THR A 39 -6.58 7.44 11.18
C THR A 39 -6.27 7.30 12.66
N ALA A 40 -6.67 6.19 13.30
CA ALA A 40 -6.44 5.99 14.73
C ALA A 40 -4.94 5.95 15.11
N GLU A 41 -4.12 5.29 14.30
CA GLU A 41 -2.67 5.24 14.55
C GLU A 41 -1.97 6.55 14.17
N ALA A 42 -2.50 7.30 13.21
CA ALA A 42 -1.98 8.63 12.86
C ALA A 42 -2.26 9.66 13.98
N ASP A 43 -3.44 9.63 14.61
CA ASP A 43 -3.77 10.43 15.79
C ASP A 43 -2.82 10.10 16.96
N ALA A 44 -2.54 8.80 17.18
CA ALA A 44 -1.58 8.37 18.19
C ALA A 44 -0.15 8.87 17.90
N LEU A 45 0.24 8.95 16.62
CA LEU A 45 1.51 9.54 16.20
C LEU A 45 1.55 11.06 16.43
N ALA A 46 0.50 11.79 16.06
CA ALA A 46 0.39 13.24 16.30
C ALA A 46 0.42 13.58 17.81
N ALA A 47 -0.19 12.73 18.65
CA ALA A 47 -0.17 12.90 20.10
C ALA A 47 1.19 12.59 20.76
N ALA A 48 2.10 11.90 20.08
CA ALA A 48 3.38 11.48 20.64
C ALA A 48 4.41 12.63 20.64
N PRO A 49 5.15 12.83 21.74
CA PRO A 49 6.18 13.88 21.77
C PRO A 49 7.35 13.52 20.85
N CYS A 50 8.01 14.54 20.25
CA CYS A 50 9.09 14.35 19.27
C CYS A 50 10.24 13.42 19.73
N ASN A 51 10.48 13.33 21.04
CA ASN A 51 11.56 12.53 21.64
C ASN A 51 11.13 11.12 22.09
N GLY A 52 9.95 10.67 21.67
CA GLY A 52 9.45 9.32 21.94
C GLY A 52 8.41 8.82 20.95
N MET A 53 8.32 9.43 19.76
CA MET A 53 7.33 9.08 18.73
C MET A 53 7.75 7.92 17.82
N GLU A 54 8.92 7.29 18.02
CA GLU A 54 9.42 6.23 17.14
C GLU A 54 8.51 5.01 17.07
N VAL A 55 7.90 4.63 18.20
CA VAL A 55 6.93 3.52 18.26
C VAL A 55 5.66 3.89 17.50
N ALA A 56 5.07 5.06 17.80
CA ALA A 56 3.87 5.52 17.13
C ALA A 56 4.09 5.74 15.62
N TYR A 57 5.30 6.15 15.22
CA TYR A 57 5.70 6.23 13.80
C TYR A 57 5.64 4.87 13.13
N HIS A 58 6.14 3.83 13.81
CA HIS A 58 6.09 2.47 13.28
C HIS A 58 4.66 1.96 13.16
N ASP A 59 3.82 2.19 14.17
CA ASP A 59 2.43 1.73 14.20
C ASP A 59 1.59 2.43 13.13
N ALA A 60 1.71 3.76 13.00
CA ALA A 60 1.05 4.53 11.94
C ALA A 60 1.49 4.12 10.53
N PHE A 61 2.79 3.88 10.32
CA PHE A 61 3.29 3.44 9.03
C PHE A 61 2.86 1.98 8.74
N ASP A 62 2.74 1.12 9.76
CA ASP A 62 2.17 -0.21 9.57
C ASP A 62 0.71 -0.16 9.11
N ALA A 63 -0.09 0.71 9.74
CA ALA A 63 -1.50 0.92 9.37
C ALA A 63 -1.63 1.50 7.95
N TRP A 64 -0.78 2.47 7.59
CA TRP A 64 -0.71 2.98 6.22
C TRP A 64 -0.37 1.88 5.21
N MET A 65 0.61 1.01 5.52
CA MET A 65 1.01 -0.07 4.62
C MET A 65 -0.15 -0.99 4.23
N ARG A 66 -1.13 -1.20 5.13
CA ARG A 66 -2.34 -2.00 4.86
C ARG A 66 -3.19 -1.44 3.72
N VAL A 67 -3.25 -0.12 3.56
CA VAL A 67 -4.10 0.55 2.55
C VAL A 67 -3.30 1.24 1.43
N SER A 68 -1.97 1.29 1.55
CA SER A 68 -1.08 2.03 0.62
C SER A 68 -1.10 1.56 -0.84
N HIS A 69 -1.72 0.41 -1.12
CA HIS A 69 -1.90 -0.13 -2.47
C HIS A 69 -3.14 0.43 -3.19
N LEU A 70 -4.07 1.07 -2.45
CA LEU A 70 -5.25 1.73 -3.00
C LEU A 70 -4.85 3.06 -3.65
N ARG A 71 -4.15 2.97 -4.79
CA ARG A 71 -3.55 4.07 -5.57
C ARG A 71 -4.48 4.60 -6.65
N PHE A 72 -5.70 4.92 -6.26
CA PHE A 72 -6.70 5.52 -7.12
C PHE A 72 -7.70 6.32 -6.27
N GLY A 73 -8.54 7.12 -6.94
CA GLY A 73 -9.59 7.90 -6.29
C GLY A 73 -9.02 8.80 -5.18
N PRO A 74 -9.60 8.77 -3.96
CA PRO A 74 -9.23 9.67 -2.87
C PRO A 74 -7.74 9.71 -2.50
N THR A 75 -7.02 8.60 -2.68
CA THR A 75 -5.59 8.54 -2.35
C THR A 75 -4.72 9.37 -3.30
N GLU A 76 -5.09 9.45 -4.57
CA GLU A 76 -4.32 10.18 -5.60
C GLU A 76 -4.76 11.64 -5.73
N GLU A 77 -6.00 11.94 -5.36
CA GLU A 77 -6.50 13.31 -5.28
C GLU A 77 -5.69 14.18 -4.32
N ALA A 78 -5.50 15.45 -4.70
CA ALA A 78 -4.78 16.44 -3.91
C ALA A 78 -3.38 15.98 -3.45
N GLU A 79 -2.77 15.02 -4.18
CA GLU A 79 -1.46 14.45 -3.87
C GLU A 79 -1.36 13.80 -2.48
N ARG A 80 -2.48 13.39 -1.85
CA ARG A 80 -2.52 12.87 -0.47
C ARG A 80 -1.56 11.69 -0.28
N GLY A 81 -1.58 10.72 -1.19
CA GLY A 81 -0.70 9.56 -1.15
C GLY A 81 0.79 9.92 -1.31
N HIS A 82 1.11 10.94 -2.09
CA HIS A 82 2.48 11.45 -2.23
C HIS A 82 2.92 12.28 -1.02
N ALA A 83 2.03 13.06 -0.42
CA ALA A 83 2.30 13.82 0.80
C ALA A 83 2.57 12.89 1.99
N LEU A 84 1.85 11.77 2.13
CA LEU A 84 2.13 10.75 3.14
C LEU A 84 3.44 10.00 2.88
N ALA A 85 3.69 9.63 1.63
CA ALA A 85 4.71 8.64 1.28
C ALA A 85 5.51 9.06 0.04
N PHE A 86 6.22 10.19 0.12
CA PHE A 86 7.12 10.66 -0.95
C PHE A 86 8.37 9.77 -1.09
N TRP A 87 8.22 8.67 -1.81
CA TRP A 87 9.28 7.76 -2.17
C TRP A 87 8.92 7.07 -3.49
N PRO A 88 9.88 6.86 -4.42
CA PRO A 88 11.32 7.02 -4.24
C PRO A 88 11.87 8.43 -4.47
N ASP A 89 12.69 8.92 -3.54
CA ASP A 89 13.38 10.21 -3.66
C ASP A 89 14.73 10.11 -4.38
N ALA A 90 14.70 9.92 -5.70
CA ALA A 90 15.92 9.76 -6.50
C ALA A 90 16.80 11.02 -6.55
N ARG A 91 16.26 12.21 -6.27
CA ARG A 91 16.94 13.50 -6.38
C ARG A 91 17.27 14.12 -5.01
N GLY A 92 17.08 13.38 -3.91
CA GLY A 92 17.32 13.88 -2.56
C GLY A 92 16.57 15.18 -2.28
N ALA A 93 15.30 15.28 -2.68
CA ALA A 93 14.44 16.41 -2.38
C ALA A 93 14.15 16.48 -0.88
N THR A 94 13.89 15.34 -0.23
CA THR A 94 13.57 15.23 1.19
C THR A 94 14.64 15.85 2.09
N PRO A 95 15.91 15.37 2.06
CA PRO A 95 16.95 15.96 2.89
C PRO A 95 17.23 17.43 2.56
N ARG A 96 17.06 17.85 1.30
CA ARG A 96 17.26 19.25 0.89
C ARG A 96 16.17 20.16 1.44
N THR A 97 14.90 19.77 1.32
CA THR A 97 13.76 20.51 1.85
C THR A 97 13.86 20.63 3.37
N LEU A 98 14.07 19.51 4.08
CA LEU A 98 14.16 19.53 5.54
C LEU A 98 15.36 20.33 6.04
N SER A 99 16.53 20.21 5.40
CA SER A 99 17.68 21.05 5.76
C SER A 99 17.42 22.54 5.55
N ALA A 100 16.65 22.91 4.52
CA ALA A 100 16.30 24.31 4.26
C ALA A 100 15.33 24.86 5.33
N LEU A 101 14.30 24.09 5.68
CA LEU A 101 13.35 24.44 6.76
C LEU A 101 14.09 24.64 8.09
N ILE A 102 14.97 23.70 8.44
CA ILE A 102 15.76 23.74 9.69
C ILE A 102 16.72 24.94 9.70
N ALA A 103 17.41 25.21 8.59
CA ALA A 103 18.33 26.34 8.51
C ALA A 103 17.62 27.70 8.57
N ALA A 104 16.40 27.78 8.06
CA ALA A 104 15.59 28.99 8.07
C ALA A 104 14.80 29.20 9.37
N GLU A 105 14.68 28.14 10.20
CA GLU A 105 13.67 28.04 11.25
C GLU A 105 12.29 28.49 10.73
N ASP A 106 11.88 27.90 9.59
CA ASP A 106 10.68 28.33 8.86
C ASP A 106 9.43 28.26 9.77
N PRO A 107 8.72 29.39 10.01
CA PRO A 107 7.59 29.45 10.93
C PRO A 107 6.36 28.66 10.47
N ALA A 108 6.35 28.12 9.24
CA ALA A 108 5.28 27.25 8.77
C ALA A 108 5.05 26.02 9.68
N VAL A 109 6.05 25.57 10.45
CA VAL A 109 5.90 24.48 11.42
C VAL A 109 4.91 24.79 12.56
N ASP A 110 4.61 26.07 12.81
CA ASP A 110 3.72 26.49 13.88
C ASP A 110 2.27 26.77 13.38
N ASP A 111 2.00 26.57 12.08
CA ASP A 111 0.68 26.78 11.45
C ASP A 111 0.33 25.59 10.53
N PRO A 112 -0.63 24.72 10.91
CA PRO A 112 -1.01 23.55 10.10
C PRO A 112 -1.43 23.88 8.67
N ALA A 113 -2.07 25.04 8.44
CA ALA A 113 -2.49 25.43 7.10
C ALA A 113 -1.29 25.86 6.25
N ALA A 114 -0.33 26.58 6.84
CA ALA A 114 0.92 26.93 6.15
C ALA A 114 1.79 25.68 5.91
N PHE A 115 1.81 24.75 6.88
CA PHE A 115 2.55 23.50 6.76
C PHE A 115 2.00 22.63 5.63
N ALA A 116 0.68 22.54 5.44
CA ALA A 116 0.09 21.79 4.34
C ALA A 116 0.50 22.29 2.93
N GLU A 117 1.00 23.53 2.83
CA GLU A 117 1.49 24.13 1.58
C GLU A 117 3.00 23.93 1.33
N ILE A 118 3.75 23.39 2.30
CA ILE A 118 5.16 23.08 2.06
C ILE A 118 5.28 21.94 1.06
N SER A 119 6.42 21.89 0.38
CA SER A 119 6.76 20.80 -0.54
C SER A 119 6.51 19.43 0.10
N ILE A 120 5.84 18.53 -0.62
CA ILE A 120 5.60 17.13 -0.20
C ILE A 120 6.89 16.40 0.19
N ALA A 121 8.04 16.81 -0.33
CA ALA A 121 9.32 16.24 0.07
C ALA A 121 9.71 16.57 1.53
N GLY A 122 9.13 17.61 2.15
CA GLY A 122 9.32 17.96 3.55
C GLY A 122 8.30 17.33 4.50
N ARG A 123 7.41 16.47 4.00
CA ARG A 123 6.23 15.97 4.71
C ARG A 123 6.17 14.43 4.72
N GLY A 124 5.27 13.88 5.52
CA GLY A 124 4.96 12.46 5.54
C GLY A 124 6.04 11.57 6.17
N PHE A 125 5.83 10.26 6.03
CA PHE A 125 6.61 9.22 6.70
C PHE A 125 8.10 9.29 6.38
N PHE A 126 8.49 9.58 5.14
CA PHE A 126 9.92 9.61 4.77
C PHE A 126 10.65 10.85 5.26
N ALA A 127 9.94 11.97 5.43
CA ALA A 127 10.50 13.13 6.08
C ALA A 127 10.74 12.85 7.57
N LEU A 128 9.76 12.21 8.22
CA LEU A 128 9.89 11.81 9.63
C LEU A 128 10.97 10.72 9.83
N ASP A 129 11.07 9.75 8.91
CA ASP A 129 12.13 8.74 8.84
C ASP A 129 13.53 9.38 8.87
N TRP A 130 13.70 10.46 8.11
CA TRP A 130 14.95 11.21 8.02
C TRP A 130 15.27 11.99 9.29
N LEU A 131 14.27 12.58 9.95
CA LEU A 131 14.48 13.34 11.19
C LEU A 131 14.77 12.42 12.38
N LEU A 132 14.04 11.31 12.49
CA LEU A 132 14.10 10.42 13.66
C LEU A 132 15.23 9.39 13.57
N PHE A 133 15.54 8.87 12.38
CA PHE A 133 16.39 7.68 12.25
C PHE A 133 17.66 7.88 11.39
N ASP A 134 17.91 9.05 10.80
CA ASP A 134 19.14 9.25 10.03
C ASP A 134 20.37 9.25 10.96
N PRO A 135 21.30 8.28 10.83
CA PRO A 135 22.44 8.14 11.74
C PRO A 135 23.45 9.30 11.62
N GLU A 136 23.34 10.13 10.58
CA GLU A 136 24.19 11.31 10.38
C GLU A 136 23.64 12.54 11.13
N ARG A 137 22.54 12.39 11.88
CA ARG A 137 21.86 13.47 12.59
C ARG A 137 21.63 13.13 14.06
N ALA A 138 21.50 14.17 14.89
CA ALA A 138 21.00 14.02 16.26
C ALA A 138 19.48 13.90 16.22
N ALA A 139 18.92 13.06 17.08
CA ALA A 139 17.48 12.96 17.27
C ALA A 139 16.89 14.31 17.71
N PRO A 140 15.63 14.63 17.33
CA PRO A 140 14.97 15.86 17.77
C PRO A 140 14.93 15.97 19.30
N VAL A 141 15.15 17.17 19.82
CA VAL A 141 15.16 17.45 21.27
C VAL A 141 14.04 18.43 21.61
N PRO A 142 13.29 18.23 22.72
CA PRO A 142 12.22 19.14 23.11
C PRO A 142 12.67 20.60 23.15
N GLY A 143 11.88 21.47 22.51
CA GLY A 143 12.14 22.91 22.41
C GLY A 143 13.04 23.34 21.24
N THR A 144 13.60 22.42 20.45
CA THR A 144 14.31 22.77 19.21
C THR A 144 13.36 22.92 18.03
N TYR A 145 13.85 23.49 16.92
CA TYR A 145 13.09 23.57 15.68
C TYR A 145 12.81 22.18 15.09
N GLU A 146 13.79 21.27 15.14
CA GLU A 146 13.64 19.90 14.63
C GLU A 146 12.54 19.12 15.35
N CYS A 147 12.35 19.36 16.64
CA CYS A 147 11.26 18.77 17.41
C CYS A 147 9.90 19.28 16.94
N ARG A 148 9.74 20.61 16.82
CA ARG A 148 8.51 21.20 16.28
C ARG A 148 8.24 20.76 14.83
N LEU A 149 9.28 20.61 14.02
CA LEU A 149 9.17 20.10 12.66
C LEU A 149 8.71 18.64 12.65
N ALA A 150 9.23 17.78 13.53
CA ALA A 150 8.79 16.39 13.63
C ALA A 150 7.32 16.30 14.06
N GLU A 151 6.90 17.11 15.04
CA GLU A 151 5.51 17.23 15.50
C GLU A 151 4.60 17.75 14.38
N ALA A 152 4.99 18.80 13.64
CA ALA A 152 4.21 19.30 12.51
C ALA A 152 4.06 18.28 11.37
N ILE A 153 5.07 17.44 11.11
CA ILE A 153 4.96 16.33 10.15
C ILE A 153 3.98 15.27 10.64
N ALA A 154 4.00 14.94 11.94
CA ALA A 154 3.07 13.98 12.53
C ALA A 154 1.62 14.49 12.46
N ASP A 155 1.39 15.77 12.80
CA ASP A 155 0.09 16.42 12.68
C ASP A 155 -0.42 16.45 11.22
N ASP A 156 0.47 16.66 10.24
CA ASP A 156 0.10 16.62 8.82
C ASP A 156 -0.27 15.20 8.35
N ILE A 157 0.40 14.16 8.85
CA ILE A 157 0.05 12.76 8.57
C ILE A 157 -1.35 12.46 9.10
N ASP A 158 -1.66 12.86 10.34
CA ASP A 158 -2.98 12.70 10.96
C ASP A 158 -4.08 13.43 10.17
N ARG A 159 -3.86 14.70 9.84
CA ARG A 159 -4.79 15.47 9.00
C ARG A 159 -5.09 14.78 7.67
N ILE A 160 -4.07 14.25 6.99
CA ILE A 160 -4.27 13.52 5.72
C ILE A 160 -5.01 12.20 5.95
N ALA A 161 -4.75 11.49 7.06
CA ALA A 161 -5.44 10.26 7.40
C ALA A 161 -6.95 10.50 7.60
N GLU A 162 -7.32 11.55 8.35
CA GLU A 162 -8.74 11.95 8.53
C GLU A 162 -9.41 12.36 7.21
N GLU A 163 -8.68 13.03 6.31
CA GLU A 163 -9.18 13.38 4.98
C GLU A 163 -9.39 12.14 4.11
N LEU A 164 -8.47 11.19 4.14
CA LEU A 164 -8.58 9.94 3.39
C LEU A 164 -9.73 9.10 3.90
N GLU A 165 -9.90 8.93 5.22
CA GLU A 165 -11.02 8.15 5.76
C GLU A 165 -12.36 8.73 5.30
N ARG A 166 -12.55 10.06 5.39
CA ARG A 166 -13.78 10.71 4.92
C ARG A 166 -13.98 10.53 3.42
N ALA A 167 -12.95 10.79 2.62
CA ALA A 167 -13.07 10.71 1.17
C ALA A 167 -13.30 9.26 0.69
N TRP A 168 -12.70 8.27 1.35
CA TRP A 168 -12.97 6.85 1.06
C TRP A 168 -14.37 6.40 1.48
N LEU A 169 -15.01 7.01 2.48
CA LEU A 169 -16.43 6.76 2.76
C LEU A 169 -17.32 7.17 1.59
N ASP A 170 -17.04 8.31 0.97
CA ASP A 170 -17.79 8.79 -0.20
C ASP A 170 -17.52 7.89 -1.42
N GLU A 171 -16.25 7.59 -1.70
CA GLU A 171 -15.84 6.70 -2.80
C GLU A 171 -16.48 5.31 -2.71
N THR A 172 -16.46 4.72 -1.52
CA THR A 172 -17.06 3.39 -1.31
C THR A 172 -18.60 3.41 -1.42
N THR A 173 -19.24 4.56 -1.21
CA THR A 173 -20.67 4.74 -1.48
C THR A 173 -20.95 4.77 -2.99
N MET A 174 -20.08 5.41 -3.77
CA MET A 174 -20.17 5.39 -5.24
C MET A 174 -19.93 3.97 -5.78
N MET A 175 -18.92 3.25 -5.29
CA MET A 175 -18.69 1.85 -5.71
C MET A 175 -19.89 0.93 -5.45
N ARG A 176 -20.52 1.04 -4.27
CA ARG A 176 -21.71 0.25 -3.90
C ARG A 176 -22.94 0.56 -4.73
N SER A 177 -23.01 1.76 -5.28
CA SER A 177 -24.13 2.22 -6.11
C SER A 177 -23.81 2.18 -7.60
N ALA A 178 -22.76 1.44 -8.00
CA ALA A 178 -22.38 1.29 -9.40
C ALA A 178 -23.57 0.80 -10.26
N GLY A 179 -23.80 1.47 -11.39
CA GLY A 179 -24.95 1.23 -12.27
C GLY A 179 -26.28 1.85 -11.81
N ALA A 180 -26.33 2.54 -10.67
CA ALA A 180 -27.51 3.28 -10.24
C ALA A 180 -27.66 4.62 -10.99
N GLU A 181 -28.90 5.10 -11.11
CA GLU A 181 -29.17 6.43 -11.67
C GLU A 181 -28.49 7.52 -10.82
N GLY A 182 -27.69 8.38 -11.48
CA GLY A 182 -26.96 9.47 -10.82
C GLY A 182 -25.53 9.12 -10.40
N ASN A 183 -25.09 7.87 -10.57
CA ASN A 183 -23.68 7.50 -10.44
C ASN A 183 -22.97 7.69 -11.79
N PHE A 184 -22.01 8.60 -11.84
CA PHE A 184 -21.24 8.92 -13.06
C PHE A 184 -19.81 8.38 -13.02
N ASP A 185 -19.33 7.94 -11.86
CA ASP A 185 -17.98 7.40 -11.67
C ASP A 185 -17.94 5.90 -11.97
N TYR A 186 -19.04 5.18 -11.67
CA TYR A 186 -19.21 3.76 -11.94
C TYR A 186 -20.54 3.51 -12.66
N LEU A 187 -20.49 3.52 -13.99
CA LEU A 187 -21.64 3.40 -14.87
C LEU A 187 -22.23 1.99 -14.91
N VAL A 188 -21.41 0.97 -14.60
CA VAL A 188 -21.83 -0.43 -14.46
C VAL A 188 -21.12 -1.10 -13.27
N PRO A 189 -21.72 -2.11 -12.60
CA PRO A 189 -21.15 -2.76 -11.43
C PRO A 189 -19.71 -3.29 -11.61
N GLU A 190 -19.38 -3.75 -12.81
CA GLU A 190 -18.07 -4.31 -13.16
C GLU A 190 -16.95 -3.27 -13.14
N GLU A 191 -17.26 -1.97 -13.28
CA GLU A 191 -16.25 -0.90 -13.21
C GLU A 191 -15.66 -0.77 -11.81
N ALA A 192 -16.48 -0.90 -10.77
CA ALA A 192 -16.00 -0.88 -9.38
C ALA A 192 -15.10 -2.08 -9.09
N VAL A 193 -15.50 -3.28 -9.53
CA VAL A 193 -14.65 -4.49 -9.41
C VAL A 193 -13.33 -4.31 -10.16
N ARG A 194 -13.36 -3.70 -11.35
CA ARG A 194 -12.16 -3.44 -12.15
C ARG A 194 -11.19 -2.47 -11.44
N ALA A 195 -11.70 -1.39 -10.85
CA ALA A 195 -10.89 -0.45 -10.09
C ALA A 195 -10.24 -1.14 -8.88
N LEU A 196 -11.04 -1.89 -8.11
CA LEU A 196 -10.57 -2.64 -6.94
C LEU A 196 -9.52 -3.69 -7.30
N TYR A 197 -9.76 -4.46 -8.37
CA TYR A 197 -8.80 -5.45 -8.86
C TYR A 197 -7.52 -4.81 -9.41
N GLY A 198 -7.65 -3.66 -10.09
CA GLY A 198 -6.51 -2.87 -10.53
C GLY A 198 -5.60 -2.46 -9.37
N ALA A 199 -6.16 -2.08 -8.22
CA ALA A 199 -5.37 -1.75 -7.04
C ALA A 199 -4.61 -2.94 -6.43
N LEU A 200 -5.14 -4.17 -6.52
CA LEU A 200 -4.41 -5.38 -6.15
C LEU A 200 -3.17 -5.56 -7.04
N VAL A 201 -3.34 -5.43 -8.35
CA VAL A 201 -2.25 -5.57 -9.33
C VAL A 201 -1.18 -4.49 -9.11
N ILE A 202 -1.58 -3.21 -9.01
CA ILE A 202 -0.65 -2.10 -8.73
C ILE A 202 0.09 -2.32 -7.41
N GLY A 203 -0.58 -2.84 -6.38
CA GLY A 203 0.05 -3.16 -5.10
C GLY A 203 1.17 -4.20 -5.22
N LEU A 204 0.94 -5.25 -6.02
CA LEU A 204 1.97 -6.25 -6.33
C LEU A 204 3.12 -5.63 -7.12
N GLU A 205 2.84 -4.87 -8.17
CA GLU A 205 3.85 -4.17 -8.98
C GLU A 205 4.72 -3.23 -8.13
N LEU A 206 4.11 -2.41 -7.27
CA LEU A 206 4.84 -1.52 -6.36
C LEU A 206 5.75 -2.31 -5.42
N THR A 207 5.27 -3.45 -4.91
CA THR A 207 6.06 -4.31 -4.03
C THR A 207 7.24 -4.96 -4.77
N ILE A 208 7.00 -5.47 -5.98
CA ILE A 208 7.99 -6.17 -6.82
C ILE A 208 9.03 -5.18 -7.38
N ASP A 209 8.58 -4.12 -8.03
CA ASP A 209 9.42 -3.25 -8.86
C ASP A 209 9.95 -2.03 -8.10
N GLN A 210 9.27 -1.60 -7.03
CA GLN A 210 9.79 -0.55 -6.17
C GLN A 210 10.45 -1.13 -4.92
N ARG A 211 9.72 -1.82 -4.05
CA ARG A 211 10.23 -2.20 -2.71
C ARG A 211 11.34 -3.25 -2.77
N LEU A 212 11.21 -4.24 -3.66
CA LEU A 212 12.19 -5.32 -3.83
C LEU A 212 13.27 -4.98 -4.88
N ALA A 213 12.90 -4.51 -6.08
CA ALA A 213 13.88 -4.34 -7.16
C ALA A 213 14.87 -3.19 -6.93
N ARG A 214 14.42 -2.06 -6.36
CA ARG A 214 15.28 -0.88 -6.19
C ARG A 214 16.52 -1.13 -5.34
N PRO A 215 16.45 -1.81 -4.17
CA PRO A 215 17.66 -2.12 -3.40
C PRO A 215 18.58 -3.13 -4.08
N LEU A 216 18.04 -4.03 -4.93
CA LEU A 216 18.86 -4.99 -5.66
C LEU A 216 19.81 -4.31 -6.65
N GLY A 217 19.37 -3.27 -7.36
CA GLY A 217 20.16 -2.64 -8.42
C GLY A 217 20.69 -3.67 -9.44
N THR A 218 21.85 -3.40 -10.04
CA THR A 218 22.56 -4.43 -10.83
C THR A 218 23.44 -5.28 -9.92
N PHE A 219 23.86 -6.45 -10.40
CA PHE A 219 24.75 -7.33 -9.66
C PHE A 219 26.06 -6.63 -9.24
N GLU A 220 26.63 -5.80 -10.12
CA GLU A 220 27.85 -5.03 -9.86
C GLU A 220 27.62 -3.78 -9.02
N ARG A 221 26.36 -3.33 -8.90
CA ARG A 221 25.99 -2.06 -8.24
C ARG A 221 24.73 -2.21 -7.40
N PRO A 222 24.77 -3.02 -6.32
CA PRO A 222 23.68 -3.11 -5.36
C PRO A 222 23.43 -1.75 -4.70
N ARG A 223 22.17 -1.49 -4.31
CA ARG A 223 21.73 -0.17 -3.82
C ARG A 223 20.92 -0.28 -2.51
N PRO A 224 21.44 -0.85 -1.42
CA PRO A 224 20.67 -1.05 -0.18
C PRO A 224 19.98 0.21 0.34
N ARG A 225 20.64 1.38 0.26
CA ARG A 225 20.05 2.70 0.65
C ARG A 225 18.92 3.20 -0.27
N ARG A 226 18.54 2.45 -1.32
CA ARG A 226 17.32 2.71 -2.12
C ARG A 226 16.11 1.93 -1.62
N ALA A 227 16.27 1.04 -0.63
CA ALA A 227 15.14 0.41 0.02
C ALA A 227 14.23 1.45 0.69
N GLU A 228 12.94 1.16 0.74
CA GLU A 228 11.93 1.98 1.40
C GLU A 228 12.23 2.06 2.91
N ALA A 229 12.30 3.27 3.46
CA ALA A 229 12.51 3.49 4.90
C ALA A 229 13.70 2.71 5.50
N TRP A 230 14.82 2.68 4.76
CA TRP A 230 16.03 1.95 5.19
C TRP A 230 16.66 2.49 6.48
N ARG A 231 16.41 3.77 6.85
CA ARG A 231 17.00 4.39 8.05
C ARG A 231 16.40 3.80 9.32
N SER A 232 15.08 3.67 9.33
CA SER A 232 14.34 3.00 10.40
C SER A 232 14.35 1.47 10.28
N ALA A 233 15.13 0.91 9.35
CA ALA A 233 15.22 -0.53 9.08
C ALA A 233 13.85 -1.20 8.83
N ARG A 234 12.92 -0.50 8.17
CA ARG A 234 11.56 -0.99 7.91
C ARG A 234 11.39 -1.74 6.60
N SER A 235 12.39 -1.72 5.70
CA SER A 235 12.29 -2.23 4.33
C SER A 235 11.60 -3.60 4.22
N ALA A 236 12.06 -4.59 5.00
CA ALA A 236 11.50 -5.94 4.98
C ALA A 236 10.10 -5.99 5.63
N ARG A 237 9.88 -5.24 6.72
CA ARG A 237 8.58 -5.13 7.40
C ARG A 237 7.52 -4.55 6.47
N ASN A 238 7.84 -3.48 5.74
CA ASN A 238 6.93 -2.86 4.79
C ASN A 238 6.57 -3.84 3.64
N VAL A 239 7.53 -4.61 3.12
CA VAL A 239 7.22 -5.66 2.14
C VAL A 239 6.29 -6.71 2.75
N ALA A 240 6.58 -7.21 3.96
CA ALA A 240 5.74 -8.19 4.64
C ALA A 240 4.30 -7.68 4.86
N LEU A 241 4.14 -6.47 5.37
CA LEU A 241 2.82 -5.86 5.57
C LEU A 241 2.08 -5.64 4.25
N SER A 242 2.79 -5.23 3.19
CA SER A 242 2.18 -5.10 1.86
C SER A 242 1.72 -6.45 1.32
N VAL A 243 2.53 -7.51 1.45
CA VAL A 243 2.18 -8.85 0.98
C VAL A 243 1.00 -9.42 1.76
N ALA A 244 1.00 -9.28 3.09
CA ALA A 244 -0.12 -9.71 3.92
C ALA A 244 -1.41 -8.96 3.56
N ALA A 245 -1.34 -7.64 3.39
CA ALA A 245 -2.49 -6.84 2.99
C ALA A 245 -3.02 -7.24 1.60
N LEU A 246 -2.14 -7.52 0.63
CA LEU A 246 -2.53 -7.94 -0.72
C LEU A 246 -3.10 -9.36 -0.73
N ALA A 247 -2.60 -10.26 0.11
CA ALA A 247 -3.14 -11.60 0.27
C ALA A 247 -4.58 -11.54 0.79
N ASP A 248 -4.80 -10.80 1.89
CA ASP A 248 -6.15 -10.66 2.44
C ASP A 248 -7.07 -9.94 1.43
N TYR A 249 -6.60 -8.86 0.80
CA TYR A 249 -7.36 -8.10 -0.20
C TYR A 249 -7.67 -8.92 -1.46
N ALA A 250 -6.91 -9.98 -1.76
CA ALA A 250 -7.18 -10.85 -2.90
C ALA A 250 -8.41 -11.76 -2.67
N GLU A 251 -8.72 -12.11 -1.42
CA GLU A 251 -9.72 -13.13 -1.05
C GLU A 251 -11.09 -12.97 -1.77
N PRO A 252 -11.72 -11.78 -1.81
CA PRO A 252 -13.00 -11.63 -2.49
C PRO A 252 -12.96 -11.90 -4.00
N PHE A 253 -11.80 -11.76 -4.64
CA PHE A 253 -11.64 -12.03 -6.06
C PHE A 253 -11.46 -13.51 -6.36
N LEU A 254 -10.90 -14.27 -5.40
CA LEU A 254 -10.63 -15.70 -5.58
C LEU A 254 -11.90 -16.54 -5.66
N THR A 255 -13.05 -15.99 -5.24
CA THR A 255 -14.35 -16.65 -5.43
C THR A 255 -14.78 -16.77 -6.89
N ALA A 256 -14.12 -16.04 -7.80
CA ALA A 256 -14.40 -16.09 -9.23
C ALA A 256 -13.75 -17.28 -9.94
N VAL A 257 -12.79 -17.96 -9.31
CA VAL A 257 -12.04 -19.07 -9.91
C VAL A 257 -12.34 -20.41 -9.23
N GLU A 258 -11.88 -21.50 -9.84
CA GLU A 258 -12.01 -22.85 -9.26
C GLU A 258 -11.29 -22.95 -7.91
N ALA A 259 -11.83 -23.78 -7.01
CA ALA A 259 -11.35 -23.90 -5.63
C ALA A 259 -9.86 -24.29 -5.54
N ASP A 260 -9.38 -25.14 -6.45
CA ASP A 260 -7.97 -25.53 -6.49
C ASP A 260 -7.04 -24.35 -6.87
N THR A 261 -7.48 -23.48 -7.79
CA THR A 261 -6.73 -22.27 -8.18
C THR A 261 -6.70 -21.26 -7.03
N ALA A 262 -7.85 -21.04 -6.38
CA ALA A 262 -7.94 -20.17 -5.20
C ALA A 262 -7.02 -20.66 -4.07
N ALA A 263 -7.08 -21.95 -3.74
CA ALA A 263 -6.22 -22.56 -2.72
C ALA A 263 -4.73 -22.44 -3.08
N SER A 264 -4.36 -22.67 -4.34
CA SER A 264 -2.98 -22.50 -4.79
C SER A 264 -2.48 -21.07 -4.58
N LEU A 265 -3.27 -20.04 -4.96
CA LEU A 265 -2.88 -18.64 -4.76
C LEU A 265 -2.70 -18.30 -3.27
N GLN A 266 -3.59 -18.78 -2.40
CA GLN A 266 -3.48 -18.60 -0.96
C GLN A 266 -2.19 -19.25 -0.41
N GLU A 267 -1.87 -20.47 -0.85
CA GLU A 267 -0.61 -21.13 -0.49
C GLU A 267 0.60 -20.39 -1.03
N ASP A 268 0.54 -19.82 -2.23
CA ASP A 268 1.63 -19.05 -2.84
C ASP A 268 1.93 -17.79 -1.99
N PHE A 269 0.90 -17.03 -1.61
CA PHE A 269 1.04 -15.88 -0.70
C PHE A 269 1.62 -16.30 0.65
N ALA A 270 1.12 -17.39 1.25
CA ALA A 270 1.63 -17.90 2.52
C ALA A 270 3.12 -18.28 2.43
N ARG A 271 3.56 -18.92 1.34
CA ARG A 271 4.98 -19.25 1.12
C ARG A 271 5.85 -18.01 0.93
N VAL A 272 5.31 -16.93 0.34
CA VAL A 272 6.02 -15.64 0.27
C VAL A 272 6.18 -15.07 1.68
N GLN A 273 5.12 -15.09 2.49
CA GLN A 273 5.17 -14.61 3.88
C GLN A 273 6.20 -15.39 4.72
N GLU A 274 6.22 -16.72 4.63
CA GLU A 274 7.22 -17.56 5.30
C GLU A 274 8.66 -17.19 4.93
N ARG A 275 8.91 -16.86 3.65
CA ARG A 275 10.23 -16.42 3.19
C ARG A 275 10.61 -15.06 3.76
N LEU A 276 9.64 -14.14 3.87
CA LEU A 276 9.83 -12.81 4.45
C LEU A 276 10.11 -12.91 5.95
N ASP A 277 9.37 -13.74 6.69
CA ASP A 277 9.57 -13.96 8.13
C ASP A 277 10.94 -14.58 8.43
N ALA A 278 11.47 -15.38 7.50
CA ALA A 278 12.80 -15.96 7.60
C ALA A 278 13.95 -15.01 7.21
N LEU A 279 13.66 -13.77 6.76
CA LEU A 279 14.69 -12.79 6.44
C LEU A 279 15.28 -12.15 7.70
N ASP A 280 16.53 -12.47 7.99
CA ASP A 280 17.36 -11.75 8.97
C ASP A 280 18.08 -10.56 8.30
N ASP A 281 17.31 -9.66 7.68
CA ASP A 281 17.83 -8.45 6.99
C ASP A 281 16.77 -7.33 6.89
N PRO A 282 16.45 -6.66 8.01
CA PRO A 282 15.32 -5.73 8.09
C PRO A 282 15.42 -4.53 7.15
N ALA A 283 16.65 -4.05 6.86
CA ALA A 283 16.89 -2.91 5.98
C ALA A 283 17.20 -3.29 4.51
N PHE A 284 17.24 -4.58 4.18
CA PHE A 284 17.81 -5.10 2.92
C PHE A 284 19.27 -4.70 2.68
N ALA A 285 20.07 -4.60 3.75
CA ALA A 285 21.50 -4.29 3.66
C ALA A 285 22.30 -5.45 3.02
N GLY A 286 21.84 -6.69 3.20
CA GLY A 286 22.46 -7.93 2.73
C GLY A 286 22.41 -8.14 1.21
N VAL A 287 21.64 -7.33 0.46
CA VAL A 287 21.59 -7.36 -1.02
C VAL A 287 22.94 -7.11 -1.69
N VAL A 288 23.93 -6.62 -0.94
CA VAL A 288 25.31 -6.47 -1.40
C VAL A 288 26.06 -7.81 -1.54
N THR A 289 25.51 -8.89 -0.99
CA THR A 289 26.07 -10.24 -1.08
C THR A 289 25.27 -11.09 -2.06
N PRO A 290 25.88 -12.08 -2.75
CA PRO A 290 25.14 -12.99 -3.63
C PRO A 290 24.00 -13.72 -2.92
N GLN A 291 24.22 -14.16 -1.68
CA GLN A 291 23.22 -14.90 -0.90
C GLN A 291 22.04 -14.00 -0.47
N GLY A 292 22.32 -12.79 0.03
CA GLY A 292 21.27 -11.84 0.38
C GLY A 292 20.46 -11.40 -0.85
N ARG A 293 21.14 -11.12 -1.97
CA ARG A 293 20.49 -10.85 -3.25
C ARG A 293 19.55 -11.99 -3.68
N LEU A 294 20.03 -13.23 -3.68
CA LEU A 294 19.24 -14.38 -4.10
C LEU A 294 17.97 -14.59 -3.25
N ARG A 295 18.03 -14.30 -1.94
CA ARG A 295 16.85 -14.38 -1.06
C ARG A 295 15.76 -13.39 -1.50
N ILE A 296 16.14 -12.15 -1.79
CA ILE A 296 15.20 -11.12 -2.26
C ILE A 296 14.69 -11.41 -3.67
N GLU A 297 15.56 -11.87 -4.59
CA GLU A 297 15.15 -12.29 -5.94
C GLU A 297 14.18 -13.49 -5.91
N ALA A 298 14.35 -14.41 -4.97
CA ALA A 298 13.42 -15.53 -4.80
C ALA A 298 12.02 -15.08 -4.35
N ILE A 299 11.94 -14.10 -3.44
CA ILE A 299 10.67 -13.47 -3.05
C ILE A 299 10.05 -12.72 -4.24
N GLN A 300 10.86 -11.96 -4.98
CA GLN A 300 10.40 -11.23 -6.17
C GLN A 300 9.83 -12.18 -7.23
N SER A 301 10.49 -13.31 -7.46
CA SER A 301 10.06 -14.30 -8.44
C SER A 301 8.75 -14.95 -8.03
N ALA A 302 8.59 -15.32 -6.75
CA ALA A 302 7.35 -15.88 -6.23
C ALA A 302 6.17 -14.89 -6.32
N LEU A 303 6.40 -13.60 -6.06
CA LEU A 303 5.35 -12.58 -6.25
C LEU A 303 4.98 -12.38 -7.73
N ARG A 304 5.94 -12.49 -8.66
CA ARG A 304 5.65 -12.49 -10.10
C ARG A 304 4.86 -13.72 -10.56
N GLU A 305 5.07 -14.87 -9.93
CA GLU A 305 4.26 -16.07 -10.19
C GLU A 305 2.80 -15.84 -9.76
N ILE A 306 2.58 -15.25 -8.57
CA ILE A 306 1.25 -14.85 -8.09
C ILE A 306 0.60 -13.86 -9.06
N GLU A 307 1.31 -12.79 -9.42
CA GLU A 307 0.84 -11.79 -10.39
C GLU A 307 0.46 -12.43 -11.74
N GLY A 308 1.27 -13.37 -12.23
CA GLY A 308 0.99 -14.13 -13.44
C GLY A 308 -0.31 -14.92 -13.35
N THR A 309 -0.50 -15.69 -12.28
CA THR A 309 -1.72 -16.47 -12.06
C THR A 309 -2.96 -15.58 -11.91
N LEU A 310 -2.84 -14.46 -11.18
CA LEU A 310 -3.92 -13.46 -11.10
C LEU A 310 -4.28 -12.96 -12.50
N ALA A 311 -3.30 -12.61 -13.33
CA ALA A 311 -3.52 -12.08 -14.68
C ALA A 311 -4.09 -13.12 -15.67
N THR A 312 -3.78 -14.41 -15.52
CA THR A 312 -4.20 -15.46 -16.46
C THR A 312 -5.46 -16.22 -16.03
N GLU A 313 -5.73 -16.31 -14.74
CA GLU A 313 -6.86 -17.09 -14.20
C GLU A 313 -7.94 -16.17 -13.60
N VAL A 314 -7.57 -15.24 -12.71
CA VAL A 314 -8.53 -14.44 -11.95
C VAL A 314 -9.09 -13.28 -12.77
N ALA A 315 -8.24 -12.49 -13.45
CA ALA A 315 -8.71 -11.35 -14.25
C ALA A 315 -9.72 -11.77 -15.34
N PRO A 316 -9.49 -12.84 -16.13
CA PRO A 316 -10.47 -13.30 -17.11
C PRO A 316 -11.79 -13.78 -16.47
N ALA A 317 -11.71 -14.47 -15.33
CA ALA A 317 -12.89 -14.93 -14.59
C ALA A 317 -13.75 -13.76 -14.08
N LEU A 318 -13.13 -12.63 -13.74
CA LEU A 318 -13.81 -11.38 -13.37
C LEU A 318 -14.28 -10.54 -14.57
N GLY A 319 -13.98 -10.95 -15.81
CA GLY A 319 -14.26 -10.13 -16.99
C GLY A 319 -13.41 -8.85 -17.07
N VAL A 320 -12.28 -8.81 -16.37
CA VAL A 320 -11.32 -7.70 -16.42
C VAL A 320 -10.29 -7.99 -17.50
N SER A 321 -10.26 -7.18 -18.57
CA SER A 321 -9.27 -7.34 -19.65
C SER A 321 -7.90 -6.80 -19.24
N GLN A 322 -6.82 -7.48 -19.66
CA GLN A 322 -5.41 -7.08 -19.43
C GLN A 322 -5.02 -5.71 -20.04
N SER A 323 -5.91 -5.02 -20.76
CA SER A 323 -5.64 -3.68 -21.29
C SER A 323 -5.67 -2.58 -20.22
N PHE A 324 -5.80 -2.92 -18.94
CA PHE A 324 -5.81 -1.99 -17.83
C PHE A 324 -4.37 -1.58 -17.46
N ASN A 325 -3.72 -0.83 -18.35
CA ASN A 325 -2.56 -0.03 -17.95
C ASN A 325 -3.09 1.16 -17.15
N ALA A 326 -3.15 1.02 -15.83
CA ALA A 326 -3.52 2.09 -14.89
C ALA A 326 -2.50 3.25 -14.85
N LEU A 327 -1.47 3.22 -15.69
CA LEU A 327 -0.47 4.28 -15.86
C LEU A 327 -0.74 5.18 -17.10
N ASP A 328 -1.68 4.83 -17.97
CA ASP A 328 -2.16 5.74 -19.02
C ASP A 328 -3.30 6.58 -18.45
N GLY A 329 -2.94 7.56 -17.63
CA GLY A 329 -3.83 8.66 -17.25
C GLY A 329 -4.06 9.60 -18.43
N ASP A 330 -5.34 9.91 -18.69
CA ASP A 330 -5.75 11.22 -19.21
C ASP A 330 -5.79 12.24 -18.07
#